data_AF-A0A9E5M9N7-F1
#
_entry.id   AF-A0A9E5M9N7-F1
#
_cell.length_a   1.000
_cell.length_b   1.000
_cell.length_c   1.000
_cell.angle_alpha   90.00
_cell.angle_beta   90.00
_cell.angle_gamma   90.00
#
_symmetry.space_group_name_H-M   'P 1'
#
loop_
_entity.id
_entity.type
_entity.pdbx_description
1 polymer ?
#
loop_
_entity_poly.entity_id
_entity_poly.type
_entity_poly.pdbx_seq_one_letter_code
_entity_poly.pdbx_strand_id
1 'polypeptide(L)' 'ADLKILVEGDAKLFNQYGVTAVNPAKHPHVKQADAQKFVDWVISSQGQAAIAAYKIGGESVFFPNANK' A
#
# COMPACT_ATOMS: atom_id res chain seq x y z
N ALA A 1 31.59 -14.03 5.97
CA ALA A 1 31.40 -12.72 6.63
C ALA A 1 30.05 -12.21 6.19
N ASP A 2 29.21 -11.80 7.14
CA ASP A 2 27.89 -11.27 6.82
C ASP A 2 28.01 -9.86 6.21
N LEU A 3 27.11 -9.54 5.28
CA LEU A 3 27.07 -8.23 4.64
C LEU A 3 26.50 -7.19 5.62
N LYS A 4 27.08 -5.98 5.60
CA LYS A 4 26.63 -4.86 6.43
C LYS A 4 25.63 -3.99 5.66
N ILE A 5 24.52 -3.63 6.30
CA ILE A 5 23.60 -2.61 5.79
C ILE A 5 24.34 -1.28 5.75
N LEU A 6 24.45 -0.69 4.56
CA LEU A 6 25.05 0.64 4.37
C LEU A 6 24.02 1.76 4.45
N VAL A 7 22.78 1.49 4.00
CA VAL A 7 21.67 2.44 3.98
C VAL A 7 20.35 1.69 4.20
N GLU A 8 19.52 2.19 5.11
CA GLU A 8 18.15 1.72 5.36
C GLU A 8 17.30 2.91 5.82
N GLY A 9 16.04 2.97 5.40
CA GLY A 9 15.09 4.01 5.84
C GLY A 9 15.29 5.42 5.25
N ASP A 10 16.21 5.60 4.29
CA ASP A 10 16.38 6.89 3.59
C ASP A 10 15.08 7.26 2.84
N ALA A 11 14.59 8.48 3.04
CA ALA A 11 13.38 8.98 2.40
C ALA A 11 13.44 8.94 0.86
N LYS A 12 14.63 9.01 0.26
CA LYS A 12 14.82 8.87 -1.20
C LYS A 12 14.56 7.46 -1.70
N LEU A 13 14.66 6.45 -0.83
CA LEU A 13 14.38 5.05 -1.15
C LEU A 13 12.92 4.68 -0.87
N PHE A 14 12.10 5.65 -0.43
CA PHE A 14 10.71 5.39 -0.13
C PHE A 14 9.93 5.11 -1.43
N ASN A 15 9.39 3.89 -1.52
CA ASN A 15 8.59 3.44 -2.64
C ASN A 15 7.09 3.56 -2.31
N GLN A 16 6.51 4.73 -2.60
CA GLN A 16 5.10 5.00 -2.34
C GLN A 16 4.19 4.18 -3.26
N TYR A 17 3.22 3.49 -2.67
CA TYR A 17 2.13 2.86 -3.41
C TYR A 17 0.84 3.68 -3.29
N GLY A 18 0.06 3.68 -4.37
CA GLY A 18 -1.26 4.30 -4.43
C GLY A 18 -2.27 3.38 -5.10
N VAL A 19 -3.54 3.56 -4.77
CA VAL A 19 -4.67 2.91 -5.43
C VAL A 19 -5.50 3.98 -6.14
N THR A 20 -6.00 3.68 -7.33
CA THR A 20 -6.79 4.62 -8.13
C THR A 20 -7.98 3.91 -8.75
N ALA A 21 -9.19 4.39 -8.45
CA ALA A 21 -10.39 3.90 -9.09
C ALA A 21 -10.44 4.37 -10.56
N VAL A 22 -10.68 3.44 -11.48
CA VAL A 22 -10.77 3.74 -12.91
C VAL A 22 -12.02 4.57 -13.19
N ASN A 23 -11.89 5.62 -14.01
CA ASN A 23 -12.97 6.54 -14.31
C ASN A 23 -14.11 5.85 -15.11
N PRO A 24 -15.34 5.73 -14.55
CA PRO A 24 -16.45 5.05 -15.21
C PRO A 24 -17.02 5.83 -16.41
N ALA A 25 -16.86 7.16 -16.45
CA ALA A 25 -17.28 7.96 -17.60
C ALA A 25 -16.44 7.63 -18.86
N LYS A 26 -15.19 7.20 -18.68
CA LYS A 26 -14.31 6.72 -19.75
C LYS A 26 -14.41 5.22 -19.98
N HIS A 27 -14.69 4.45 -18.93
CA HIS A 27 -14.77 2.99 -18.97
C HIS A 27 -16.07 2.49 -18.32
N PRO A 28 -17.22 2.48 -19.04
CA PRO A 28 -18.53 2.20 -18.44
C PRO A 28 -18.70 0.79 -17.84
N HIS A 29 -17.86 -0.16 -18.24
CA HIS A 29 -17.90 -1.55 -17.77
C HIS A 29 -17.21 -1.76 -16.42
N VAL A 30 -16.53 -0.75 -15.88
CA VAL A 30 -15.81 -0.90 -14.61
C VAL A 30 -16.77 -0.99 -13.43
N LYS A 31 -16.38 -1.78 -12.44
CA LYS A 31 -17.16 -1.95 -11.21
C LYS A 31 -16.86 -0.83 -10.22
N GLN A 32 -17.35 0.38 -10.50
CA GLN A 32 -17.05 1.58 -9.71
C GLN A 32 -17.29 1.38 -8.21
N ALA A 33 -18.45 0.81 -7.83
CA ALA A 33 -18.79 0.59 -6.44
C ALA A 33 -17.82 -0.36 -5.73
N ASP A 34 -17.37 -1.41 -6.41
CA ASP A 34 -16.43 -2.38 -5.81
C ASP A 34 -15.01 -1.81 -5.75
N ALA A 35 -14.61 -1.01 -6.74
CA ALA A 35 -13.35 -0.27 -6.70
C ALA A 35 -13.31 0.71 -5.51
N GLN A 36 -14.40 1.44 -5.25
CA GLN A 36 -14.48 2.36 -4.11
C GLN A 36 -14.43 1.61 -2.78
N LYS A 37 -15.15 0.49 -2.64
CA LYS A 37 -15.07 -0.35 -1.43
C LYS A 37 -13.62 -0.80 -1.14
N PHE A 38 -12.87 -1.14 -2.18
CA PHE A 38 -11.46 -1.51 -2.03
C PHE A 38 -10.61 -0.31 -1.60
N VAL A 39 -10.78 0.86 -2.22
CA VAL A 39 -10.08 2.09 -1.82
C VAL A 39 -10.37 2.41 -0.35
N ASP A 40 -11.64 2.41 0.05
CA ASP A 40 -12.08 2.70 1.42
C ASP A 40 -11.47 1.71 2.42
N TRP A 41 -11.44 0.42 2.07
CA TRP A 41 -10.80 -0.59 2.90
C TRP A 41 -9.28 -0.37 3.00
N VAL A 42 -8.59 -0.11 1.89
CA VAL A 42 -7.14 0.11 1.86
C VAL A 42 -6.72 1.26 2.79
N ILE A 43 -7.48 2.37 2.81
CA ILE A 43 -7.17 3.53 3.66
C ILE A 43 -7.72 3.42 5.08
N SER A 44 -8.59 2.44 5.36
CA SER A 44 -9.17 2.22 6.69
C SER A 44 -8.12 1.78 7.72
N SER A 45 -8.44 1.95 9.01
CA SER A 45 -7.60 1.43 10.11
C SER A 45 -7.35 -0.07 9.99
N GLN A 46 -8.35 -0.85 9.57
CA GLN A 46 -8.23 -2.29 9.36
C GLN A 46 -7.29 -2.62 8.20
N GLY A 47 -7.42 -1.94 7.06
CA GLY A 47 -6.56 -2.16 5.89
C GLY A 47 -5.11 -1.79 6.19
N GLN A 48 -4.89 -0.64 6.82
CA GLN A 48 -3.54 -0.23 7.25
C GLN A 48 -2.93 -1.22 8.25
N ALA A 49 -3.70 -1.74 9.21
CA ALA A 49 -3.23 -2.78 10.13
C ALA A 49 -2.87 -4.09 9.40
N ALA A 50 -3.68 -4.51 8.42
CA ALA A 50 -3.40 -5.70 7.61
C ALA A 50 -2.11 -5.55 6.79
N ILE A 51 -1.88 -4.37 6.19
CA ILE A 51 -0.65 -4.06 5.45
C ILE A 51 0.57 -4.11 6.39
N ALA A 52 0.48 -3.49 7.57
CA ALA A 52 1.58 -3.49 8.56
C ALA A 52 1.90 -4.90 9.10
N ALA A 53 0.91 -5.78 9.16
CA ALA A 53 1.07 -7.15 9.67
C ALA A 53 1.69 -8.10 8.64
N TYR A 54 1.71 -7.76 7.35
CA TYR A 54 2.26 -8.61 6.31
C TYR A 54 3.79 -8.69 6.38
N LYS A 55 4.31 -9.92 6.36
CA LYS A 55 5.73 -10.21 6.53
C LYS A 55 6.22 -11.26 5.55
N ILE A 56 7.47 -11.14 5.14
CA ILE A 56 8.20 -12.15 4.35
C ILE A 56 9.41 -12.56 5.17
N GLY A 57 9.58 -13.85 5.45
CA GLY A 57 10.70 -14.33 6.29
C GLY A 57 10.72 -13.76 7.71
N GLY A 58 9.61 -13.23 8.22
CA GLY A 58 9.52 -12.57 9.53
C GLY A 58 9.77 -11.06 9.51
N GLU A 59 10.23 -10.52 8.38
CA GLU A 59 10.54 -9.10 8.20
C GLU A 59 9.33 -8.33 7.66
N SER A 60 9.16 -7.10 8.14
CA SER A 60 8.16 -6.17 7.63
C SER A 60 8.63 -5.59 6.30
N VAL A 61 7.80 -5.72 5.27
CA VAL A 61 8.14 -5.26 3.90
C VAL A 61 7.28 -4.11 3.41
N PHE A 62 6.24 -3.72 4.16
CA PHE A 62 5.39 -2.57 3.87
C PHE A 62 5.19 -1.69 5.11
N PHE A 63 5.14 -0.38 4.89
CA PHE A 63 4.96 0.64 5.93
C PHE A 63 3.78 1.54 5.56
N PRO A 64 2.57 1.23 6.03
CA PRO A 64 1.33 1.91 5.61
C PRO A 64 1.31 3.38 6.04
N ASN A 65 0.83 4.25 5.15
CA ASN A 65 0.88 5.71 5.33
C ASN A 65 -0.32 6.47 4.76
N ALA A 66 -1.52 5.88 4.70
CA ALA A 66 -2.68 6.50 4.06
C ALA A 66 -3.10 7.88 4.64
N ASN A 67 -2.69 8.19 5.87
CA ASN A 67 -3.02 9.44 6.58
C ASN A 67 -1.80 10.34 6.84
N LYS A 68 -0.69 10.14 6.12
CA LYS A 68 0.53 10.95 6.25
C LYS A 68 0.68 11.94 5.10
#